data_AF-A0A751I724-F1
#
_entry.id   AF-A0A751I724-F1
#
_cell.length_a   1.000
_cell.length_b   1.000
_cell.length_c   1.000
_cell.angle_alpha   90.00
_cell.angle_beta   90.00
_cell.angle_gamma   90.00
#
_symmetry.space_group_name_H-M   'P 1'
#
loop_
_entity.id
_entity.type
_entity.pdbx_description
1 polymer ?
#
loop_
_entity_poly.entity_id
_entity_poly.type
_entity_poly.pdbx_seq_one_letter_code
_entity_poly.pdbx_strand_id
1 'polypeptide(L)' 'LSVADRFSREHYLIIVRVKVKYLTRGSVSESGWVMPKNTPVDPVGIIDRTYGKAENTGQANASK' A
#
# COMPACT_ATOMS: atom_id res chain seq x y z
N LEU A 1 -2.24 6.36 14.88
CA LEU A 1 -2.78 5.42 13.88
C LEU A 1 -1.74 5.20 12.78
N SER A 2 -1.49 3.95 12.41
CA SER A 2 -0.45 3.57 11.42
C SER A 2 -0.72 4.17 10.03
N VAL A 3 0.32 4.38 9.21
CA VAL A 3 0.18 4.83 7.80
C VAL A 3 -0.71 3.87 7.02
N ALA A 4 -0.51 2.56 7.19
CA ALA A 4 -1.33 1.54 6.53
C ALA A 4 -2.82 1.69 6.88
N ASP A 5 -3.15 2.01 8.14
CA ASP A 5 -4.53 2.17 8.57
C ASP A 5 -5.22 3.37 7.89
N ARG A 6 -4.51 4.50 7.78
CA ARG A 6 -5.03 5.72 7.15
C ARG A 6 -5.24 5.56 5.65
N PHE A 7 -4.27 4.99 4.93
CA PHE A 7 -4.32 4.88 3.48
C PHE A 7 -5.29 3.79 2.97
N SER A 8 -5.51 2.74 3.77
CA SER A 8 -6.41 1.65 3.36
C SER A 8 -7.84 1.79 3.89
N ARG A 9 -8.16 2.83 4.66
CA ARG A 9 -9.53 3.06 5.13
C ARG A 9 -10.44 3.35 3.93
N GLU A 10 -11.56 2.64 3.82
CA GLU A 10 -12.49 2.71 2.66
C GLU A 10 -11.90 2.15 1.33
N HIS A 11 -10.78 1.42 1.42
CA HIS A 11 -10.09 0.77 0.30
C HIS A 11 -9.67 -0.66 0.66
N TYR A 12 -8.84 -1.30 -0.18
CA TYR A 12 -8.15 -2.53 0.19
C TYR A 12 -6.81 -2.26 0.89
N LEU A 13 -6.50 -3.06 1.91
CA LEU A 13 -5.14 -3.21 2.44
C LEU A 13 -4.49 -4.46 1.85
N ILE A 14 -3.39 -4.28 1.14
CA ILE A 14 -2.61 -5.38 0.57
C ILE A 14 -1.36 -5.58 1.43
N ILE A 15 -1.13 -6.81 1.86
CA ILE A 15 0.06 -7.20 2.61
C ILE A 15 0.91 -8.10 1.71
N VAL A 16 2.17 -7.73 1.52
CA VAL A 16 3.13 -8.45 0.68
C VAL A 16 4.41 -8.74 1.44
N ARG A 17 5.07 -9.83 1.09
CA ARG A 17 6.46 -10.11 1.45
C ARG A 17 7.33 -9.82 0.23
N VAL A 18 8.40 -9.07 0.44
CA VAL A 18 9.31 -8.65 -0.63
C VAL A 18 10.75 -8.67 -0.12
N LYS A 19 11.71 -8.98 -1.01
CA LYS A 19 13.14 -8.95 -0.66
C LYS A 19 13.59 -7.49 -0.49
N VAL A 20 14.31 -7.21 0.60
CA VAL A 20 14.80 -5.85 0.95
C VAL A 20 15.61 -5.21 -0.18
N LYS A 21 16.33 -5.99 -0.99
CA LYS A 21 17.11 -5.48 -2.13
C LYS A 21 16.28 -4.74 -3.20
N TYR A 22 14.96 -4.86 -3.17
CA TYR A 22 14.05 -4.15 -4.06
C TYR A 22 13.43 -2.89 -3.44
N LEU A 23 13.73 -2.60 -2.17
CA LEU A 23 13.17 -1.48 -1.44
C LEU A 23 14.17 -0.33 -1.34
N THR A 24 13.70 0.86 -1.66
CA THR A 24 14.38 2.13 -1.38
C THR A 24 13.51 2.94 -0.43
N ARG A 25 14.11 3.65 0.54
CA ARG A 25 13.35 4.53 1.41
C ARG A 25 12.67 5.62 0.56
N GLY A 26 11.35 5.81 0.73
CA GLY A 26 10.58 6.72 -0.13
C GLY A 26 10.85 8.19 0.14
N SER A 27 10.90 8.58 1.41
CA SER A 27 11.22 9.95 1.83
C SER A 27 11.89 9.96 3.21
N VAL A 28 12.57 11.07 3.53
CA VAL A 28 13.12 11.32 4.86
C VAL A 28 12.00 11.71 5.83
N SER A 29 10.98 12.43 5.37
CA SER A 29 9.86 12.96 6.15
C SER A 29 8.64 12.03 6.21
N GLU A 30 8.45 11.17 5.20
CA GLU A 30 7.33 10.22 5.16
C GLU A 30 7.79 8.80 5.48
N SER A 31 6.97 8.08 6.25
CA SER A 31 7.22 6.68 6.54
C SER A 31 6.78 5.81 5.35
N GLY A 32 7.73 5.16 4.69
CA GLY A 32 7.43 4.26 3.58
C GLY A 32 8.65 3.76 2.80
N TRP A 33 8.42 2.74 1.98
CA TRP A 33 9.38 2.18 1.04
C TRP A 33 8.81 2.26 -0.37
N VAL A 34 9.67 2.50 -1.35
CA VAL A 34 9.36 2.49 -2.78
C VAL A 34 10.01 1.26 -3.40
N MET A 35 9.31 0.64 -4.35
CA MET A 35 9.82 -0.48 -5.14
C MET A 35 9.45 -0.28 -6.62
N PRO A 36 10.26 -0.78 -7.58
CA PRO A 36 9.88 -0.80 -8.99
C PRO A 36 8.56 -1.53 -9.22
N LYS A 37 7.75 -1.08 -10.18
CA LYS A 37 6.42 -1.64 -10.48
C LYS A 37 6.41 -3.15 -10.74
N ASN A 38 7.45 -3.67 -11.39
CA ASN A 38 7.56 -5.08 -11.75
C ASN A 38 8.37 -5.91 -10.73
N THR A 39 8.47 -5.42 -9.49
CA THR A 39 9.15 -6.15 -8.40
C THR A 39 8.38 -7.43 -8.08
N PRO A 40 9.05 -8.60 -8.03
CA PRO A 40 8.40 -9.82 -7.58
C PRO A 40 8.09 -9.71 -6.08
N VAL A 41 6.84 -10.00 -5.72
CA VAL A 41 6.35 -10.01 -4.34
C VAL A 41 5.56 -11.29 -4.09
N ASP A 42 5.62 -11.79 -2.85
CA ASP A 42 4.75 -12.87 -2.40
C ASP A 42 3.51 -12.24 -1.73
N PRO A 43 2.29 -12.44 -2.25
CA PRO A 43 1.08 -11.96 -1.60
C PRO A 43 0.87 -12.70 -0.27
N VAL A 44 0.68 -11.95 0.81
CA VAL A 44 0.40 -12.52 2.16
C VAL A 44 -1.08 -12.45 2.47
N GLY A 45 -1.73 -11.34 2.09
CA GLY A 45 -3.16 -11.18 2.33
C GLY A 45 -3.73 -9.91 1.71
N ILE A 46 -5.04 -9.94 1.52
CA ILE A 46 -5.85 -8.80 1.10
C ILE A 46 -6.94 -8.64 2.15
N ILE A 47 -7.06 -7.44 2.72
CA ILE A 47 -8.11 -7.10 3.67
C ILE A 47 -9.01 -6.08 3.01
N ASP A 48 -10.28 -6.45 2.82
CA ASP A 48 -11.32 -5.54 2.37
C ASP A 48 -11.71 -4.60 3.53
N ARG A 49 -11.49 -3.30 3.32
CA ARG A 49 -11.90 -2.24 4.23
C ARG A 49 -12.81 -1.22 3.55
N THR A 50 -13.51 -1.63 2.49
CA THR A 50 -14.52 -0.82 1.79
C THR A 50 -15.82 -0.68 2.58
N TYR A 51 -16.01 -1.52 3.60
CA TYR A 51 -17.22 -1.57 4.43
C TYR A 51 -18.49 -1.84 3.60
N GLY A 52 -18.37 -2.63 2.52
CA GLY A 52 -19.49 -3.00 1.65
C GLY A 52 -19.88 -1.91 0.63
N LYS A 53 -19.06 -0.88 0.46
CA LYS A 53 -19.24 0.18 -0.55
C LYS A 53 -18.35 -0.07 -1.77
N ALA A 54 -18.67 0.58 -2.88
CA ALA A 54 -17.74 0.61 -4.02
C ALA A 54 -16.43 1.31 -3.62
N GLU A 55 -15.30 0.75 -4.04
CA GLU A 55 -13.99 1.36 -3.77
C GLU A 55 -13.88 2.73 -4.46
N ASN A 56 -13.47 3.76 -3.70
CA ASN A 56 -13.29 5.10 -4.24
C ASN A 56 -11.95 5.21 -4.98
N THR A 57 -11.92 4.85 -6.27
CA THR A 57 -10.69 4.92 -7.09
C THR A 57 -10.33 6.34 -7.54
N GLY A 58 -11.21 7.33 -7.32
CA GLY A 58 -10.98 8.74 -7.65
C GLY A 58 -10.03 9.47 -6.70
N GLN A 59 -9.82 8.90 -5.50
CA GLN A 59 -8.88 9.39 -4.49
C GLN A 59 -7.82 8.33 -4.16
N ALA A 60 -7.21 7.73 -5.19
CA ALA A 60 -6.01 6.95 -4.96
C ALA A 60 -4.95 7.88 -4.34
N ASN A 61 -4.72 7.75 -3.03
CA ASN A 61 -3.75 8.57 -2.27
C ASN A 61 -2.29 8.26 -2.65
N ALA A 62 -2.05 7.46 -3.67
CA ALA A 62 -0.74 7.32 -4.29
C ALA A 62 -0.61 8.41 -5.35
N SER A 63 0.34 9.33 -5.18
CA SER A 63 0.69 10.32 -6.21
C SER A 63 0.91 9.64 -7.56
N LYS A 64 0.38 10.24 -8.63
CA LYS A 64 0.61 9.82 -10.03
C LYS A 64 2.08 9.65 -10.36
#